data_AF-E0U800-F1
#
_entry.id   AF-E0U800-F1
#
_cell.length_a   1.000
_cell.length_b   1.000
_cell.length_c   1.000
_cell.angle_alpha   90.00
_cell.angle_beta   90.00
_cell.angle_gamma   90.00
#
_symmetry.space_group_name_H-M   'P 1'
#
loop_
_entity.id
_entity.type
_entity.pdbx_description
1 polymer ?
#
loop_
_entity_poly.entity_id
_entity_poly.type
_entity_poly.pdbx_seq_one_letter_code
_entity_poly.pdbx_strand_id
1 'polypeptide(L)' 'MNQTCPHCEGKGYIEIRDCSGEVQREETCLFCGGTGHLTQDDDD' A
#
# COMPACT_ATOMS: atom_id res chain seq x y z
N MET A 1 -3.02 -0.75 17.56
CA MET A 1 -4.15 -0.59 16.62
C MET A 1 -3.56 -0.59 15.22
N ASN A 2 -3.95 -1.54 14.36
CA ASN A 2 -3.48 -1.56 12.97
C ASN A 2 -4.10 -0.39 12.21
N GLN A 3 -3.37 0.71 12.10
CA GLN A 3 -3.82 1.86 11.33
C GLN A 3 -3.80 1.50 9.84
N THR A 4 -4.90 1.75 9.15
CA THR A 4 -4.96 1.57 7.69
C THR A 4 -3.83 2.35 7.05
N CYS A 5 -3.07 1.71 6.16
CA CYS A 5 -1.97 2.37 5.48
C CYS A 5 -2.52 3.49 4.60
N PRO A 6 -2.16 4.77 4.84
CA PRO A 6 -2.69 5.88 4.05
C PRO A 6 -2.10 5.89 2.63
N HIS A 7 -0.97 5.20 2.41
CA HIS A 7 -0.31 5.16 1.10
C HIS A 7 -1.03 4.27 0.08
N CYS A 8 -1.59 3.14 0.55
CA CYS A 8 -2.36 2.23 -0.29
C CYS A 8 -3.84 2.17 0.11
N GLU A 9 -4.29 3.07 0.98
CA GLU A 9 -5.67 3.14 1.49
C GLU A 9 -6.22 1.80 2.00
N GLY A 10 -5.36 0.96 2.58
CA GLY A 10 -5.76 -0.36 3.07
C GLY A 10 -5.66 -1.51 2.08
N LYS A 11 -5.36 -1.24 0.79
CA LYS A 11 -5.32 -2.27 -0.26
C LYS A 11 -4.13 -3.23 -0.12
N GLY A 12 -3.02 -2.76 0.45
CA GLY A 12 -1.75 -3.50 0.48
C GLY A 12 -0.93 -3.39 -0.81
N TYR A 13 -1.43 -2.72 -1.84
CA TYR A 13 -0.72 -2.49 -3.09
C TYR A 13 -1.06 -1.10 -3.65
N ILE A 14 -0.21 -0.60 -4.55
CA ILE A 14 -0.46 0.61 -5.33
C ILE A 14 -0.72 0.24 -6.78
N GLU A 15 -1.56 1.03 -7.44
CA GLU A 15 -1.87 0.86 -8.86
C GLU A 15 -1.01 1.82 -9.67
N ILE A 16 -0.20 1.28 -10.59
CA ILE A 16 0.50 2.11 -11.57
C ILE A 16 -0.40 2.27 -12.79
N ARG A 17 -0.72 3.53 -13.07
CA ARG A 17 -1.58 3.94 -14.18
C ARG A 17 -0.74 4.57 -15.29
N ASP A 18 -1.10 4.29 -16.53
CA ASP A 18 -0.49 4.96 -17.68
C ASP A 18 -1.07 6.37 -17.87
N CYS A 19 -0.58 7.14 -18.85
CA CYS A 19 -1.12 8.44 -19.23
C CYS A 19 -2.61 8.39 -19.61
N SER A 20 -3.12 7.22 -20.03
CA SER A 20 -4.56 6.97 -20.27
C SER A 20 -5.41 6.84 -19.00
N GLY A 21 -4.80 6.70 -17.82
CA GLY A 21 -5.48 6.50 -16.54
C GLY A 21 -5.89 5.04 -16.23
N GLU A 22 -5.67 4.13 -17.18
CA GLU A 22 -5.87 2.69 -17.02
C GLU A 22 -4.81 2.07 -16.11
N VAL A 23 -5.22 1.13 -15.26
CA VAL A 23 -4.31 0.40 -14.37
C VAL A 23 -3.54 -0.63 -15.20
N GLN A 24 -2.23 -0.45 -15.29
CA GLN A 24 -1.36 -1.35 -16.03
C GLN A 24 -0.78 -2.46 -15.16
N ARG A 25 -0.50 -2.15 -13.89
CA ARG A 25 0.01 -3.12 -12.93
C ARG A 25 -0.29 -2.70 -11.50
N GLU A 26 -0.28 -3.68 -10.61
CA GLU A 26 -0.31 -3.51 -9.18
C GLU A 26 1.08 -3.83 -8.62
N GLU A 27 1.58 -3.00 -7.72
CA GLU A 27 2.83 -3.25 -7.01
C GLU A 27 2.58 -3.29 -5.51
N THR A 28 3.24 -4.23 -4.82
CA THR A 28 3.13 -4.35 -3.36
C THR A 28 3.47 -3.02 -2.71
N CYS A 29 2.61 -2.56 -1.80
CA CYS A 29 2.81 -1.31 -1.10
C CYS A 29 4.02 -1.43 -0.19
N LEU A 30 5.10 -0.74 -0.56
CA LEU A 30 6.37 -0.76 0.17
C LEU A 30 6.25 -0.16 1.58
N PHE A 31 5.27 0.73 1.79
CA PHE A 31 5.04 1.37 3.09
C PHE A 31 4.49 0.41 4.16
N CYS A 32 3.64 -0.54 3.76
CA CYS A 32 3.06 -1.51 4.68
C CYS A 32 3.53 -2.94 4.41
N GLY A 33 4.51 -3.12 3.51
CA GLY A 33 5.00 -4.44 3.10
C GLY A 33 3.93 -5.36 2.54
N GLY A 34 2.85 -4.83 1.96
CA GLY A 34 1.77 -5.65 1.42
C GLY A 34 0.60 -5.94 2.37
N THR A 35 0.67 -5.51 3.63
CA THR A 35 -0.34 -5.87 4.65
C THR A 35 -1.59 -5.00 4.63
N GLY A 36 -1.55 -3.87 3.92
CA GLY A 36 -2.61 -2.85 3.93
C GLY A 36 -2.66 -2.02 5.22
N HIS A 37 -1.86 -2.33 6.23
CA HIS A 37 -1.89 -1.67 7.53
C HIS A 37 -0.48 -1.25 7.91
N LEU A 38 -0.33 -0.10 8.55
CA LEU A 38 0.93 0.23 9.20
C LEU A 38 1.07 -0.71 10.40
N THR A 39 1.93 -1.73 10.26
CA THR A 39 2.48 -2.42 11.41
C THR A 39 3.36 -1.39 12.11
N GLN A 40 2.99 -0.99 13.32
CA GLN A 40 3.97 -0.44 14.26
C GLN A 40 4.92 -1.60 14.55
N ASP A 41 5.93 -1.78 13.69
CA ASP A 41 7.22 -2.31 14.10
C ASP A 41 7.90 -1.15 14.85
N ASP A 42 7.33 -0.85 16.02
CA ASP A 42 7.98 -0.15 17.12
C ASP A 42 8.21 -1.26 18.16
N ASP A 43 9.01 -2.27 17.78
CA ASP A 43 9.49 -3.31 18.68
C ASP A 43 11.00 -3.11 18.84
N ASP A 44 11.32 -2.42 19.94
CA ASP A 44 12.60 -2.25 20.67
C ASP A 44 13.68 -1.27 20.14
#